data_AF-A0A1F3GYH4-F1
#
_entry.id   AF-A0A1F3GYH4-F1
#
_cell.length_a   1.000
_cell.length_b   1.000
_cell.length_c   1.000
_cell.angle_alpha   90.00
_cell.angle_beta   90.00
_cell.angle_gamma   90.00
#
_symmetry.space_group_name_H-M   'P 1'
#
loop_
_entity.id
_entity.type
_entity.pdbx_description
1 polymer ?
#
loop_
_entity_poly.entity_id
_entity_poly.type
_entity_poly.pdbx_seq_one_letter_code
_entity_poly.pdbx_strand_id
1 'polypeptide(L)'
;MKKVIATISLTLLSVVMFAQTDYLQFSRDIRSYSDRYTDDQVIGLYQNHYDVPRNTLVQLFSEFDYNWGNVVLGLEISNFLGVPVGELLGVYRDYPQGNGWGVIAKRYGIKPGSAEFHRMKAMMSNKNRYWRDIYDDYGRYHNPVIARRNRVQMNDRLLFLEPYSDKEMKKINKEIEKRDKEIAKREQKMMKKWEKDNKKIYKQNEKIRKEQDKRAKKMSKR
;
A
#
# COMPACT_ATOMS: atom_id res chain seq x y z
N MET A 1 -5.59 -32.66 -31.92
CA MET A 1 -5.63 -31.18 -31.73
C MET A 1 -6.43 -30.71 -30.51
N LYS A 2 -7.58 -31.32 -30.15
CA LYS A 2 -8.37 -30.90 -28.96
C LYS A 2 -7.64 -31.02 -27.61
N LYS A 3 -6.81 -32.05 -27.41
CA LYS A 3 -6.04 -32.24 -26.16
C LYS A 3 -4.96 -31.18 -25.95
N VAL A 4 -4.26 -30.77 -27.02
CA VAL A 4 -3.20 -29.75 -26.99
C VAL A 4 -3.77 -28.35 -26.73
N ILE A 5 -4.93 -28.03 -27.33
CA ILE A 5 -5.63 -26.75 -27.08
C ILE A 5 -6.09 -26.66 -25.61
N ALA A 6 -6.59 -27.76 -25.04
CA ALA A 6 -7.01 -27.79 -23.64
C ALA A 6 -5.83 -27.63 -22.66
N THR A 7 -4.66 -28.23 -22.95
CA THR A 7 -3.49 -28.09 -22.07
C THR A 7 -2.92 -26.67 -22.11
N ILE A 8 -2.80 -26.07 -23.31
CA ILE A 8 -2.31 -24.69 -23.49
C ILE A 8 -3.23 -23.68 -22.76
N SER A 9 -4.54 -23.83 -22.90
CA SER A 9 -5.52 -22.97 -22.21
C SER A 9 -5.48 -23.11 -20.68
N LEU A 10 -5.27 -24.32 -20.15
CA LEU A 10 -5.23 -24.54 -18.70
C LEU A 10 -3.93 -23.99 -18.06
N THR A 11 -2.78 -24.11 -18.75
CA THR A 11 -1.53 -23.46 -18.33
C THR A 11 -1.59 -21.93 -18.46
N LEU A 12 -2.30 -21.37 -19.45
CA LEU A 12 -2.44 -19.92 -19.57
C LEU A 12 -3.34 -19.34 -18.48
N LEU A 13 -4.42 -20.04 -18.10
CA LEU A 13 -5.32 -19.64 -17.01
C LEU A 13 -4.64 -19.67 -15.64
N SER A 14 -3.87 -20.72 -15.33
CA SER A 14 -3.19 -20.82 -14.03
C SER A 14 -2.15 -19.71 -13.85
N VAL A 15 -1.45 -19.31 -14.92
CA VAL A 15 -0.36 -18.34 -14.79
C VAL A 15 -0.79 -16.87 -14.87
N VAL A 16 -1.97 -16.57 -15.44
CA VAL A 16 -2.63 -15.26 -15.23
C VAL A 16 -3.04 -15.07 -13.77
N MET A 17 -3.50 -16.13 -13.08
CA MET A 17 -3.81 -16.07 -11.65
C MET A 17 -2.57 -15.81 -10.78
N PHE A 18 -1.41 -16.36 -11.15
CA PHE A 18 -0.16 -16.15 -10.39
C PHE A 18 0.33 -14.69 -10.45
N ALA A 19 0.35 -14.06 -11.64
CA ALA A 19 0.70 -12.65 -11.75
C ALA A 19 -0.28 -11.74 -10.98
N GLN A 20 -1.57 -12.05 -11.07
CA GLN A 20 -2.63 -11.34 -10.34
C GLN A 20 -2.47 -11.47 -8.82
N THR A 21 -1.99 -12.61 -8.33
CA THR A 21 -1.74 -12.83 -6.90
C THR A 21 -0.61 -11.94 -6.39
N ASP A 22 0.49 -11.82 -7.13
CA ASP A 22 1.63 -10.97 -6.75
C ASP A 22 1.25 -9.48 -6.74
N TYR A 23 0.52 -9.00 -7.76
CA TYR A 23 0.01 -7.62 -7.83
C TYR A 23 -0.92 -7.29 -6.67
N LEU A 24 -1.84 -8.22 -6.39
CA LEU A 24 -2.81 -8.07 -5.33
C LEU A 24 -2.13 -8.09 -3.96
N GLN A 25 -1.12 -8.95 -3.76
CA GLN A 25 -0.35 -9.00 -2.52
C GLN A 25 0.42 -7.70 -2.33
N PHE A 26 1.13 -7.22 -3.35
CA PHE A 26 1.83 -5.94 -3.30
C PHE A 26 0.89 -4.80 -2.92
N SER A 27 -0.21 -4.63 -3.66
CA SER A 27 -1.21 -3.58 -3.38
C SER A 27 -1.78 -3.71 -1.96
N ARG A 28 -2.06 -4.93 -1.48
CA ARG A 28 -2.55 -5.18 -0.12
C ARG A 28 -1.53 -4.82 0.96
N ASP A 29 -0.24 -5.13 0.75
CA ASP A 29 0.81 -4.84 1.72
C ASP A 29 0.99 -3.33 1.85
N ILE A 30 1.11 -2.62 0.72
CA ILE A 30 1.22 -1.16 0.71
C ILE A 30 -0.02 -0.53 1.36
N ARG A 31 -1.22 -1.01 1.03
CA ARG A 31 -2.46 -0.55 1.67
C ARG A 31 -2.44 -0.76 3.18
N SER A 32 -1.98 -1.93 3.64
CA SER A 32 -1.88 -2.24 5.08
C SER A 32 -0.93 -1.28 5.81
N TYR A 33 0.13 -0.82 5.14
CA TYR A 33 1.02 0.20 5.68
C TYR A 33 0.36 1.57 5.68
N SER A 34 -0.26 1.97 4.56
CA SER A 34 -0.87 3.30 4.40
C SER A 34 -2.10 3.51 5.26
N ASP A 35 -2.92 2.48 5.49
CA ASP A 35 -4.19 2.55 6.26
C ASP A 35 -3.99 2.90 7.75
N ARG A 36 -2.73 3.00 8.20
CA ARG A 36 -2.33 3.45 9.54
C ARG A 36 -2.14 4.96 9.65
N TYR A 37 -2.26 5.68 8.54
CA TYR A 37 -2.00 7.11 8.45
C TYR A 37 -3.16 7.78 7.71
N THR A 38 -3.28 9.09 7.86
CA THR A 38 -4.25 9.88 7.09
C THR A 38 -3.87 9.91 5.61
N ASP A 39 -4.84 10.10 4.73
CA ASP A 39 -4.59 10.21 3.30
C ASP A 39 -3.66 11.40 3.00
N ASP A 40 -3.80 12.53 3.71
CA ASP A 40 -2.87 13.67 3.58
C ASP A 40 -1.42 13.34 3.97
N GLN A 41 -1.21 12.50 5.00
CA GLN A 41 0.12 12.03 5.39
C GLN A 41 0.72 11.12 4.32
N VAL A 42 -0.09 10.21 3.77
CA VAL A 42 0.33 9.30 2.70
C VAL A 42 0.65 10.08 1.42
N ILE A 43 -0.16 11.08 1.07
CA ILE A 43 0.11 12.01 -0.03
C ILE A 43 1.48 12.66 0.15
N GLY A 44 1.77 13.27 1.30
CA GLY A 44 3.07 13.91 1.54
C GLY A 44 4.26 12.95 1.40
N LEU A 45 4.09 11.70 1.85
CA LEU A 45 5.10 10.66 1.67
C LEU A 45 5.34 10.33 0.20
N TYR A 46 4.27 10.17 -0.58
CA TYR A 46 4.35 9.81 -2.00
C TYR A 46 4.82 10.98 -2.86
N GLN A 47 4.45 12.22 -2.54
CA GLN A 47 5.02 13.41 -3.17
C GLN A 47 6.54 13.42 -3.00
N ASN A 48 7.03 13.21 -1.78
CA ASN A 48 8.46 13.22 -1.51
C ASN A 48 9.22 12.05 -2.19
N HIS A 49 8.57 10.89 -2.34
CA HIS A 49 9.19 9.73 -2.97
C HIS A 49 9.20 9.81 -4.50
N TYR A 50 8.05 10.11 -5.10
CA TYR A 50 7.85 10.05 -6.54
C TYR A 50 8.04 11.40 -7.25
N ASP A 51 8.11 12.50 -6.52
CA ASP A 51 8.11 13.86 -7.06
C ASP A 51 6.82 14.20 -7.85
N VAL A 52 5.72 13.53 -7.49
CA VAL A 52 4.41 13.70 -8.14
C VAL A 52 3.64 14.83 -7.44
N PRO A 53 3.01 15.76 -8.17
CA PRO A 53 2.18 16.79 -7.57
C PRO A 53 1.02 16.24 -6.73
N ARG A 54 0.66 16.93 -5.65
CA ARG A 54 -0.45 16.54 -4.75
C ARG A 54 -1.74 16.27 -5.51
N ASN A 55 -2.14 17.17 -6.41
CA ASN A 55 -3.41 17.05 -7.12
C ASN A 55 -3.43 15.80 -8.01
N THR A 56 -2.30 15.48 -8.64
CA THR A 56 -2.13 14.24 -9.39
C THR A 56 -2.28 13.02 -8.49
N LEU A 57 -1.64 12.98 -7.32
CA LEU A 57 -1.80 11.85 -6.38
C LEU A 57 -3.23 11.71 -5.88
N VAL A 58 -3.92 12.81 -5.59
CA VAL A 58 -5.35 12.80 -5.19
C VAL A 58 -6.23 12.26 -6.29
N GLN A 59 -5.99 12.66 -7.53
CA GLN A 59 -6.71 12.15 -8.69
C GLN A 59 -6.44 10.66 -8.88
N LEU A 60 -5.17 10.24 -8.89
CA LEU A 60 -4.79 8.82 -8.97
C LEU A 60 -5.44 8.01 -7.86
N PHE A 61 -5.49 8.53 -6.64
CA PHE A 61 -6.12 7.85 -5.52
C PHE A 61 -7.61 7.62 -5.74
N SER A 62 -8.33 8.62 -6.24
CA SER A 62 -9.75 8.49 -6.60
C SER A 62 -9.94 7.49 -7.73
N GLU A 63 -9.10 7.54 -8.77
CA GLU A 63 -9.15 6.67 -9.95
C GLU A 63 -8.76 5.21 -9.64
N PHE A 64 -7.97 4.99 -8.59
CA PHE A 64 -7.55 3.67 -8.12
C PHE A 64 -8.38 3.18 -6.91
N ASP A 65 -9.67 3.49 -6.88
CA ASP A 65 -10.65 3.01 -5.89
C ASP A 65 -10.31 3.38 -4.43
N TYR A 66 -9.72 4.56 -4.21
CA TYR A 66 -9.26 5.01 -2.89
C TYR A 66 -8.34 3.99 -2.21
N ASN A 67 -7.43 3.40 -2.99
CA ASN A 67 -6.45 2.42 -2.54
C ASN A 67 -5.02 2.87 -2.89
N TRP A 68 -4.28 3.30 -1.88
CA TRP A 68 -2.88 3.74 -2.03
C TRP A 68 -1.94 2.64 -2.52
N GLY A 69 -2.27 1.37 -2.29
CA GLY A 69 -1.51 0.26 -2.86
C GLY A 69 -1.66 0.13 -4.36
N ASN A 70 -2.85 0.42 -4.90
CA ASN A 70 -3.08 0.47 -6.33
C ASN A 70 -2.40 1.70 -6.97
N VAL A 71 -2.40 2.85 -6.28
CA VAL A 71 -1.66 4.05 -6.73
C VAL A 71 -0.17 3.74 -6.89
N VAL A 72 0.46 3.19 -5.84
CA VAL A 72 1.88 2.81 -5.87
C VAL A 72 2.14 1.78 -6.97
N LEU A 73 1.31 0.74 -7.07
CA LEU A 73 1.46 -0.28 -8.10
C LEU A 73 1.37 0.32 -9.52
N GLY A 74 0.43 1.24 -9.75
CA GLY A 74 0.28 1.94 -11.02
C GLY A 74 1.51 2.77 -11.38
N LEU A 75 2.05 3.51 -10.42
CA LEU A 75 3.29 4.27 -10.61
C LEU A 75 4.48 3.32 -10.87
N GLU A 76 4.69 2.28 -10.08
CA GLU A 76 5.83 1.37 -10.29
C GLU A 76 5.75 0.62 -11.64
N ILE A 77 4.56 0.19 -12.06
CA ILE A 77 4.36 -0.43 -13.38
C ILE A 77 4.56 0.58 -14.51
N SER A 78 4.04 1.80 -14.36
CA SER A 78 4.24 2.88 -15.33
C SER A 78 5.73 3.16 -15.55
N ASN A 79 6.49 3.28 -14.46
CA ASN A 79 7.94 3.46 -14.52
C ASN A 79 8.68 2.25 -15.10
N PHE A 80 8.26 1.03 -14.75
CA PHE A 80 8.87 -0.20 -15.25
C PHE A 80 8.65 -0.39 -16.76
N LEU A 81 7.45 -0.10 -17.24
CA LEU A 81 7.08 -0.26 -18.65
C LEU A 81 7.44 0.96 -19.52
N GLY A 82 7.69 2.12 -18.90
CA GLY A 82 7.89 3.37 -19.62
C GLY A 82 6.62 3.90 -20.27
N VAL A 83 5.45 3.60 -19.70
CA VAL A 83 4.13 3.98 -20.25
C VAL A 83 3.40 4.92 -19.30
N PRO A 84 2.60 5.88 -19.79
CA PRO A 84 1.88 6.79 -18.91
C PRO A 84 0.90 6.08 -17.97
N VAL A 85 0.85 6.52 -16.72
CA VAL A 85 -0.09 5.99 -15.72
C VAL A 85 -1.56 6.18 -16.15
N GLY A 86 -1.86 7.24 -16.91
CA GLY A 86 -3.19 7.45 -17.48
C GLY A 86 -3.62 6.34 -18.46
N GLU A 87 -2.68 5.77 -19.22
CA GLU A 87 -2.96 4.64 -20.10
C GLU A 87 -3.25 3.37 -19.28
N LEU A 88 -2.49 3.16 -18.19
CA LEU A 88 -2.75 2.06 -17.26
C LEU A 88 -4.13 2.20 -16.59
N LEU A 89 -4.51 3.42 -16.21
CA LEU A 89 -5.82 3.72 -15.63
C LEU A 89 -6.97 3.37 -16.58
N GLY A 90 -6.85 3.69 -17.87
CA GLY A 90 -7.85 3.29 -18.86
C GLY A 90 -8.13 1.79 -18.82
N VAL A 91 -7.07 0.98 -18.86
CA VAL A 91 -7.18 -0.48 -18.77
C VAL A 91 -7.67 -0.94 -17.39
N TYR A 92 -7.22 -0.31 -16.31
CA TYR A 92 -7.64 -0.65 -14.95
C TYR A 92 -9.17 -0.52 -14.81
N ARG A 93 -9.76 0.59 -15.29
CA ARG A 93 -11.19 0.86 -15.22
C ARG A 93 -12.04 -0.07 -16.08
N ASP A 94 -11.54 -0.45 -17.26
CA ASP A 94 -12.27 -1.35 -18.17
C ASP A 94 -12.39 -2.78 -17.62
N TYR A 95 -11.56 -3.15 -16.64
CA TYR A 95 -11.46 -4.51 -16.09
C TYR A 95 -11.53 -4.55 -14.55
N PRO A 96 -12.69 -4.24 -13.96
CA PRO A 96 -12.86 -4.23 -12.50
C PRO A 96 -12.69 -5.61 -11.85
N GLN A 97 -12.90 -6.69 -12.61
CA GLN A 97 -12.66 -8.05 -12.14
C GLN A 97 -11.14 -8.33 -12.03
N GLY A 98 -10.65 -8.47 -10.81
CA GLY A 98 -9.22 -8.74 -10.55
C GLY A 98 -8.32 -7.51 -10.59
N ASN A 99 -8.89 -6.31 -10.45
CA ASN A 99 -8.20 -5.02 -10.39
C ASN A 99 -7.38 -4.69 -11.66
N GLY A 100 -7.76 -5.20 -12.84
CA GLY A 100 -7.15 -4.86 -14.14
C GLY A 100 -5.66 -5.21 -14.34
N TRP A 101 -4.90 -5.51 -13.29
CA TRP A 101 -3.43 -5.62 -13.34
C TRP A 101 -2.93 -6.80 -14.17
N GLY A 102 -3.63 -7.94 -14.11
CA GLY A 102 -3.34 -9.09 -14.97
C GLY A 102 -3.55 -8.79 -16.45
N VAL A 103 -4.57 -7.97 -16.76
CA VAL A 103 -4.89 -7.53 -18.13
C VAL A 103 -3.85 -6.52 -18.63
N ILE A 104 -3.45 -5.56 -17.78
CA ILE A 104 -2.36 -4.62 -18.05
C ILE A 104 -1.08 -5.38 -18.40
N ALA A 105 -0.67 -6.32 -17.54
CA ALA A 105 0.53 -7.13 -17.76
C ALA A 105 0.49 -7.88 -19.09
N LYS A 106 -0.64 -8.50 -19.41
CA LYS A 106 -0.84 -9.20 -20.68
C LYS A 106 -0.76 -8.24 -21.88
N ARG A 107 -1.39 -7.06 -21.79
CA ARG A 107 -1.40 -6.04 -22.85
C ARG A 107 0.03 -5.60 -23.21
N TYR A 108 0.88 -5.42 -22.21
CA TYR A 108 2.27 -5.02 -22.40
C TYR A 108 3.25 -6.20 -22.54
N GLY A 109 2.75 -7.40 -22.85
CA GLY A 109 3.60 -8.53 -23.19
C GLY A 109 4.36 -9.16 -22.01
N ILE A 110 4.03 -8.81 -20.77
CA ILE A 110 4.56 -9.47 -19.58
C ILE A 110 3.89 -10.83 -19.45
N LYS A 111 4.44 -11.80 -20.18
CA LYS A 111 3.96 -13.18 -20.18
C LYS A 111 4.49 -13.89 -18.94
N PRO A 112 3.65 -14.65 -18.23
CA PRO A 112 4.17 -15.39 -17.11
C PRO A 112 5.29 -16.36 -17.49
N GLY A 113 6.32 -16.41 -16.65
CA GLY A 113 7.56 -17.16 -16.91
C GLY A 113 8.55 -16.48 -17.87
N SER A 114 8.21 -15.34 -18.48
CA SER A 114 9.17 -14.59 -19.30
C SER A 114 10.21 -13.87 -18.44
N ALA A 115 11.33 -13.49 -19.04
CA ALA A 115 12.35 -12.71 -18.35
C ALA A 115 11.79 -11.38 -17.80
N GLU A 116 10.91 -10.72 -18.55
CA GLU A 116 10.18 -9.50 -18.16
C GLU A 116 9.34 -9.75 -16.92
N PHE A 117 8.60 -10.88 -16.89
CA PHE A 117 7.79 -11.25 -15.74
C PHE A 117 8.64 -11.50 -14.50
N HIS A 118 9.77 -12.20 -14.63
CA HIS A 118 10.70 -12.39 -13.53
C HIS A 118 11.31 -11.07 -13.05
N ARG A 119 11.70 -10.16 -13.95
CA ARG A 119 12.21 -8.82 -13.60
C ARG A 119 11.16 -8.01 -12.86
N MET A 120 9.92 -8.04 -13.31
CA MET A 120 8.82 -7.34 -12.67
C MET A 120 8.50 -7.90 -11.28
N LYS A 121 8.48 -9.22 -11.09
CA LYS A 121 8.32 -9.82 -9.75
C LYS A 121 9.45 -9.44 -8.81
N ALA A 122 10.69 -9.47 -9.29
CA ALA A 122 11.85 -9.05 -8.50
C ALA A 122 11.73 -7.56 -8.11
N MET A 123 11.32 -6.71 -9.06
CA MET A 123 11.05 -5.29 -8.81
C MET A 123 9.98 -5.12 -7.73
N MET A 124 8.85 -5.84 -7.80
CA MET A 124 7.79 -5.76 -6.78
C MET A 124 8.24 -6.23 -5.41
N SER A 125 8.96 -7.34 -5.33
CA SER A 125 9.50 -7.83 -4.05
C SER A 125 10.45 -6.81 -3.42
N ASN A 126 11.34 -6.23 -4.23
CA ASN A 126 12.26 -5.18 -3.79
C ASN A 126 11.49 -3.92 -3.35
N LYS A 127 10.47 -3.51 -4.11
CA LYS A 127 9.64 -2.35 -3.81
C LYS A 127 8.76 -2.55 -2.58
N ASN A 128 8.26 -3.75 -2.33
CA ASN A 128 7.50 -4.04 -1.12
C ASN A 128 8.38 -3.92 0.13
N ARG A 129 9.58 -4.51 0.08
CA ARG A 129 10.59 -4.38 1.14
C ARG A 129 10.96 -2.91 1.37
N TYR A 130 11.20 -2.19 0.28
CA TYR A 130 11.50 -0.77 0.30
C TYR A 130 10.40 0.03 1.01
N TRP A 131 9.14 -0.14 0.59
CA TRP A 131 8.02 0.61 1.15
C TRP A 131 7.75 0.26 2.62
N ARG A 132 7.88 -1.00 3.00
CA ARG A 132 7.82 -1.40 4.41
C ARG A 132 8.83 -0.60 5.23
N ASP A 133 10.09 -0.57 4.79
CA ASP A 133 11.14 0.14 5.51
C ASP A 133 10.89 1.66 5.54
N ILE A 134 10.33 2.24 4.47
CA ILE A 134 9.93 3.66 4.42
C ILE A 134 8.81 3.95 5.42
N TYR A 135 7.80 3.09 5.49
CA TYR A 135 6.71 3.25 6.45
C TYR A 135 7.16 3.01 7.89
N ASP A 136 8.15 2.15 8.12
CA ASP A 136 8.79 1.95 9.43
C ASP A 136 9.59 3.20 9.85
N ASP A 137 10.32 3.82 8.92
CA ASP A 137 11.00 5.11 9.16
C ASP A 137 9.97 6.22 9.41
N TYR A 138 8.92 6.29 8.59
CA TYR A 138 7.87 7.28 8.72
C TYR A 138 7.10 7.14 10.04
N GLY A 139 6.79 5.92 10.48
CA GLY A 139 6.13 5.68 11.77
C GLY A 139 6.97 6.11 12.98
N ARG A 140 8.30 6.15 12.83
CA ARG A 140 9.21 6.63 13.89
C ARG A 140 9.30 8.15 13.94
N TYR A 141 9.38 8.81 12.79
CA TYR A 141 9.73 10.22 12.70
C TYR A 141 8.58 11.15 12.26
N HIS A 142 7.52 10.59 11.68
CA HIS A 142 6.40 11.30 11.06
C HIS A 142 6.85 12.42 10.10
N ASN A 143 7.99 12.19 9.43
CA ASN A 143 8.60 13.15 8.53
C ASN A 143 8.95 12.45 7.22
N PRO A 144 8.29 12.81 6.10
CA PRO A 144 8.51 12.14 4.82
C PRO A 144 9.93 12.39 4.28
N VAL A 145 10.57 13.51 4.65
CA VAL A 145 11.95 13.83 4.25
C VAL A 145 12.96 12.90 4.92
N ILE A 146 12.67 12.40 6.12
CA ILE A 146 13.53 11.44 6.83
C ILE A 146 13.26 10.01 6.33
N ALA A 147 12.00 9.68 6.09
CA ALA A 147 11.56 8.42 5.51
C ALA A 147 11.88 8.35 4.01
N ARG A 148 13.17 8.49 3.66
CA ARG A 148 13.67 8.46 2.28
C ARG A 148 14.82 7.48 2.14
N ARG A 149 14.74 6.62 1.12
CA ARG A 149 15.84 5.81 0.60
C ARG A 149 15.72 5.87 -0.92
N ASN A 150 16.79 6.03 -1.69
CA ASN A 150 16.83 5.96 -3.17
C ASN A 150 15.50 6.32 -3.91
N ARG A 151 15.19 7.62 -4.03
CA ARG A 151 13.96 8.12 -4.66
C ARG A 151 13.81 7.61 -6.09
N VAL A 152 12.57 7.33 -6.50
CA VAL A 152 12.23 7.15 -7.92
C VAL A 152 11.53 8.40 -8.37
N GLN A 153 12.23 9.28 -9.09
CA GLN A 153 11.59 10.45 -9.68
C GLN A 153 10.76 10.01 -10.88
N MET A 154 9.45 10.24 -10.81
CA MET A 154 8.59 10.05 -11.96
C MET A 154 8.83 11.14 -12.98
N ASN A 155 9.06 10.74 -14.22
CA ASN A 155 9.13 11.69 -15.33
C ASN A 155 7.70 12.18 -15.65
N ASP A 156 7.53 13.47 -15.92
CA ASP A 156 6.26 14.09 -16.33
C ASP A 156 5.55 13.34 -17.47
N ARG A 157 6.31 12.75 -18.40
CA ARG A 157 5.75 11.94 -19.50
C ARG A 157 5.00 10.71 -19.01
N LEU A 158 5.40 10.16 -17.87
CA LEU A 158 4.75 9.01 -17.24
C LEU A 158 3.53 9.41 -16.40
N LEU A 159 3.39 10.70 -16.07
CA LEU A 159 2.26 11.26 -15.34
C LEU A 159 1.19 11.86 -16.26
N PHE A 160 1.21 11.55 -17.57
CA PHE A 160 0.20 12.04 -18.48
C PHE A 160 -1.19 11.48 -18.12
N LEU A 161 -2.04 12.35 -17.58
CA LEU A 161 -3.45 12.16 -17.30
C LEU A 161 -4.17 13.51 -17.46
N GLU A 162 -5.40 13.50 -17.96
CA GLU A 162 -6.22 14.71 -18.03
C GLU A 162 -6.54 15.18 -16.60
N PRO A 163 -6.14 16.40 -16.21
CA PRO A 163 -6.35 16.88 -14.85
C PRO A 163 -7.85 17.10 -14.59
N TYR A 164 -8.29 16.73 -13.40
CA TYR A 164 -9.64 17.03 -12.95
C TYR A 164 -9.92 18.53 -12.87
N SER A 165 -11.18 18.90 -13.10
CA SER A 165 -11.65 20.26 -12.88
C SER A 165 -11.61 20.62 -11.39
N ASP A 166 -11.58 21.93 -11.09
CA ASP A 166 -11.61 22.43 -9.70
C ASP A 166 -12.80 21.88 -8.90
N LYS A 167 -13.95 21.69 -9.55
CA LYS A 167 -15.16 21.15 -8.93
C LYS A 167 -14.99 19.69 -8.54
N GLU A 168 -14.40 18.87 -9.40
CA GLU A 168 -14.10 17.46 -9.14
C GLU A 168 -13.04 17.35 -8.04
N MET A 169 -11.98 18.13 -8.12
CA MET A 169 -10.93 18.19 -7.10
C MET A 169 -11.48 18.59 -5.73
N LYS A 170 -12.38 19.58 -5.67
CA LYS A 170 -13.03 19.98 -4.41
C LYS A 170 -13.88 18.86 -3.82
N LYS A 171 -14.57 18.07 -4.65
CA LYS A 171 -15.37 16.93 -4.21
C LYS A 171 -14.49 15.86 -3.55
N ILE A 172 -13.40 15.49 -4.20
CA ILE A 172 -12.50 14.42 -3.72
C ILE A 172 -11.75 14.85 -2.47
N ASN A 173 -11.25 16.09 -2.43
CA ASN A 173 -10.61 16.62 -1.21
C ASN A 173 -11.57 16.59 -0.01
N LYS A 174 -12.88 16.84 -0.21
CA LYS A 174 -13.89 16.71 0.85
C LYS A 174 -14.09 15.26 1.29
N GLU A 175 -13.94 14.28 0.39
CA GLU A 175 -13.99 12.86 0.73
C GLU A 175 -12.75 12.42 1.51
N ILE A 176 -11.57 12.88 1.10
CA ILE A 176 -10.31 12.71 1.85
C ILE A 176 -10.44 13.28 3.27
N GLU A 177 -10.93 14.52 3.41
CA GLU A 177 -11.12 15.15 4.72
C GLU A 177 -12.05 14.33 5.64
N LYS A 178 -13.11 13.74 5.07
CA LYS A 178 -14.01 12.85 5.83
C LYS A 178 -13.30 11.57 6.26
N ARG A 179 -12.55 10.93 5.36
CA ARG A 179 -11.78 9.70 5.64
C ARG A 179 -10.72 9.95 6.72
N ASP A 180 -10.03 11.07 6.66
CA ASP A 180 -9.02 11.47 7.64
C ASP A 180 -9.64 11.68 9.02
N LYS A 181 -10.81 12.32 9.10
CA LYS A 181 -11.58 12.44 10.35
C LYS A 181 -11.98 11.06 10.91
N GLU A 182 -12.32 10.10 10.05
CA GLU A 182 -12.64 8.75 10.47
C GLU A 182 -11.41 7.97 10.97
N ILE A 183 -10.26 8.12 10.30
CA ILE A 183 -8.98 7.56 10.74
C ILE A 183 -8.62 8.11 12.12
N ALA A 184 -8.62 9.43 12.30
CA ALA A 184 -8.32 10.07 13.58
C ALA A 184 -9.26 9.60 14.71
N LYS A 185 -10.56 9.44 14.42
CA LYS A 185 -11.53 8.89 15.40
C LYS A 185 -11.21 7.44 15.77
N ARG A 186 -10.80 6.61 14.80
CA ARG A 186 -10.42 5.21 15.05
C ARG A 186 -9.16 5.14 15.92
N GLU A 187 -8.16 5.95 15.62
CA GLU A 187 -6.92 6.05 16.42
C GLU A 187 -7.21 6.46 17.85
N GLN A 188 -8.02 7.50 18.07
CA GLN A 188 -8.41 7.93 19.41
C GLN A 188 -9.11 6.81 20.20
N LYS A 189 -9.99 6.04 19.55
CA LYS A 189 -10.66 4.88 20.18
C LYS A 189 -9.65 3.78 20.55
N MET A 190 -8.71 3.49 19.65
CA MET A 190 -7.66 2.50 19.88
C MET A 190 -6.74 2.90 21.04
N MET A 191 -6.32 4.16 21.10
CA MET A 191 -5.49 4.69 22.19
C MET A 191 -6.20 4.59 23.54
N LYS A 192 -7.47 5.01 23.62
CA LYS A 192 -8.28 4.86 24.84
C LYS A 192 -8.43 3.39 25.27
N LYS A 193 -8.54 2.46 24.32
CA LYS A 193 -8.60 1.02 24.62
C LYS A 193 -7.25 0.53 25.15
N TRP A 194 -6.15 0.88 24.47
CA TRP A 194 -4.80 0.53 24.87
C TRP A 194 -4.47 1.05 26.29
N GLU A 195 -4.80 2.30 26.61
CA GLU A 195 -4.59 2.86 27.96
C GLU A 195 -5.33 2.06 29.05
N LYS A 196 -6.59 1.68 28.78
CA LYS A 196 -7.37 0.86 29.71
C LYS A 196 -6.74 -0.51 29.92
N ASP A 197 -6.32 -1.16 28.85
CA ASP A 197 -5.72 -2.50 28.93
C ASP A 197 -4.34 -2.44 29.59
N ASN A 198 -3.54 -1.42 29.29
CA ASN A 198 -2.24 -1.21 29.92
C ASN A 198 -2.37 -0.93 31.43
N LYS A 199 -3.39 -0.16 31.84
CA LYS A 199 -3.70 0.04 33.28
C LYS A 199 -4.08 -1.27 33.99
N LYS A 200 -4.76 -2.20 33.31
CA LYS A 200 -5.06 -3.53 33.87
C LYS A 200 -3.78 -4.36 34.03
N ILE A 201 -2.92 -4.38 33.01
CA ILE A 201 -1.62 -5.07 33.03
C ILE A 201 -0.77 -4.54 34.19
N TYR A 202 -0.67 -3.22 34.34
CA TYR A 202 0.06 -2.61 35.45
C TYR A 202 -0.45 -3.08 36.82
N LYS A 203 -1.77 -3.02 37.05
CA LYS A 203 -2.38 -3.49 38.30
C LYS A 203 -2.13 -4.98 38.55
N GLN A 204 -2.17 -5.80 37.50
CA GLN A 204 -1.89 -7.24 37.60
C GLN A 204 -0.43 -7.50 37.98
N ASN A 205 0.52 -6.82 37.31
CA ASN A 205 1.94 -6.92 37.62
C ASN A 205 2.26 -6.43 39.03
N GLU A 206 1.60 -5.36 39.49
CA GLU A 206 1.74 -4.86 40.86
C GLU A 206 1.27 -5.90 41.90
N LYS A 207 0.15 -6.59 41.65
CA LYS A 207 -0.32 -7.69 42.51
C LYS A 207 0.68 -8.84 42.56
N ILE A 208 1.18 -9.28 41.40
CA ILE A 208 2.20 -10.34 41.28
C ILE A 208 3.46 -9.96 42.06
N ARG A 209 3.96 -8.73 41.90
CA ARG A 209 5.14 -8.22 42.62
C ARG A 209 4.92 -8.27 44.14
N LYS A 210 3.78 -7.77 44.63
CA LYS A 210 3.45 -7.80 46.07
C LYS A 210 3.37 -9.24 46.60
N GLU A 211 2.87 -10.18 45.83
CA GLU A 211 2.84 -11.60 46.22
C GLU A 211 4.24 -12.22 46.25
N GLN A 212 5.08 -11.93 45.26
CA GLN A 212 6.47 -12.36 45.22
C GLN A 212 7.26 -11.81 46.42
N ASP A 213 7.12 -10.52 46.75
CA ASP A 213 7.76 -9.89 47.91
C ASP A 213 7.32 -10.56 49.23
N LYS A 214 6.02 -10.85 49.38
CA LYS A 214 5.49 -11.57 50.55
C LYS A 214 6.08 -12.98 50.66
N ARG A 215 6.18 -13.71 49.54
CA ARG A 215 6.79 -15.06 49.50
C ARG A 215 8.28 -14.99 49.87
N ALA A 216 9.04 -14.05 49.31
CA ALA A 216 10.46 -13.86 49.61
C ALA A 216 10.70 -13.55 51.10
N LYS A 217 9.92 -12.63 51.69
CA LYS A 217 9.99 -12.32 53.14
C LYS A 217 9.65 -13.51 54.03
N LYS A 218 8.75 -14.40 53.59
CA LYS A 218 8.41 -15.62 54.33
C LYS A 218 9.52 -16.66 54.27
N MET A 219 10.24 -16.74 53.15
CA MET A 219 11.39 -17.65 52.99
C MET A 219 12.62 -17.17 53.76
N SER A 220 12.89 -15.86 53.87
CA SER A 220 14.05 -15.36 54.62
C SER A 220 13.89 -15.40 56.15
N LYS A 221 12.71 -15.80 56.65
CA LYS A 221 12.40 -15.94 58.09
C LYS A 221 12.40 -17.40 58.57
N ARG A 222 12.68 -18.35 57.68
CA ARG A 222 12.92 -19.76 57.98
C ARG A 222 14.42 -20.03 57.92
#